data_AF-A0A972UYT7-F1
#
_entry.id   AF-A0A972UYT7-F1
#
_cell.length_a   1.000
_cell.length_b   1.000
_cell.length_c   1.000
_cell.angle_alpha   90.00
_cell.angle_beta   90.00
_cell.angle_gamma   90.00
#
_symmetry.space_group_name_H-M   'P 1'
#
loop_
_entity.id
_entity.type
_entity.pdbx_description
1 polymer ?
#
loop_
_entity_poly.entity_id
_entity_poly.type
_entity_poly.pdbx_seq_one_letter_code
_entity_poly.pdbx_strand_id
1 'polypeptide(L)'
;MTDQQLNVLNWLHSDRDYVTGTSLYMMYGKNKILKQTFPNREARYKDKLKYELCKSVGLNWNNLPPKPDFVPQLPFQKHVTLPVNHDNVVTIEPMVDVIFDPAETKPNRDISQYPEIIKKLIFEYSKKYKERGVAHKELTAIPWENNTNNNEARRIKFDQIKNLTKRLDILYHARNKYESAKELPDPSVLWQPSGSTKSAGLPEGLDELRILKKKLQNNNSKDHLRLNYRTPKKLKMKCPLPEGAKRLTITKRINKRKLEIEAINIKIANLAD
;
A
#
# COMPACT_ATOMS: atom_id res chain seq x y z
N MET A 1 -27.04 29.68 16.01
CA MET A 1 -25.85 29.28 15.22
C MET A 1 -24.71 30.20 15.60
N THR A 2 -23.48 29.69 15.72
CA THR A 2 -22.30 30.54 15.96
C THR A 2 -21.85 31.21 14.65
N ASP A 3 -21.13 32.34 14.73
CA ASP A 3 -20.60 33.05 13.55
C ASP A 3 -19.72 32.13 12.68
N GLN A 4 -18.97 31.23 13.31
CA GLN A 4 -18.14 30.23 12.64
C GLN A 4 -18.99 29.22 11.84
N GLN A 5 -20.10 28.78 12.42
CA GLN A 5 -21.05 27.88 11.74
C GLN A 5 -21.72 28.59 10.57
N LEU A 6 -22.08 29.87 10.72
CA LEU A 6 -22.69 30.67 9.66
C LEU A 6 -21.75 30.84 8.45
N ASN A 7 -20.48 31.15 8.68
CA ASN A 7 -19.48 31.31 7.62
C ASN A 7 -19.22 30.01 6.85
N VAL A 8 -19.12 28.87 7.55
CA VAL A 8 -18.96 27.57 6.91
C VAL A 8 -20.23 27.16 6.16
N LEU A 9 -21.42 27.43 6.71
CA LEU A 9 -22.69 27.12 6.06
C LEU A 9 -22.90 27.94 4.78
N ASN A 10 -22.56 29.23 4.80
CA ASN A 10 -22.59 30.10 3.63
C ASN A 10 -21.64 29.59 2.52
N TRP A 11 -20.46 29.10 2.89
CA TRP A 11 -19.52 28.48 1.94
C TRP A 11 -20.04 27.14 1.39
N LEU A 12 -20.73 26.33 2.21
CA LEU A 12 -21.32 25.05 1.76
C LEU A 12 -22.46 25.24 0.75
N HIS A 13 -23.19 26.36 0.86
CA HIS A 13 -24.28 26.74 -0.04
C HIS A 13 -23.85 27.64 -1.21
N SER A 14 -22.57 28.02 -1.31
CA SER A 14 -22.00 28.70 -2.47
C SER A 14 -21.41 27.68 -3.47
N ASP A 15 -20.65 28.16 -4.45
CA ASP A 15 -19.92 27.32 -5.42
C ASP A 15 -18.80 26.47 -4.78
N ARG A 16 -18.61 26.58 -3.45
CA ARG A 16 -17.60 25.85 -2.66
C ARG A 16 -16.20 26.04 -3.24
N ASP A 17 -15.85 27.30 -3.51
CA ASP A 17 -14.51 27.67 -3.93
C ASP A 17 -13.46 27.14 -2.95
N TYR A 18 -12.46 26.43 -3.48
CA TYR A 18 -11.49 25.71 -2.67
C TYR A 18 -10.60 26.66 -1.89
N VAL A 19 -10.18 27.76 -2.50
CA VAL A 19 -9.31 28.77 -1.87
C VAL A 19 -10.01 29.36 -0.65
N THR A 20 -11.27 29.78 -0.81
CA THR A 20 -12.10 30.29 0.28
C THR A 20 -12.28 29.26 1.40
N GLY A 21 -12.51 27.99 1.04
CA GLY A 21 -12.60 26.89 2.02
C GLY A 21 -11.30 26.66 2.79
N THR A 22 -10.15 26.72 2.12
CA THR A 22 -8.85 26.58 2.80
C THR A 22 -8.57 27.72 3.78
N SER A 23 -8.97 28.94 3.44
CA SER A 23 -8.89 30.11 4.34
C SER A 23 -9.78 29.95 5.58
N LEU A 24 -11.03 29.48 5.39
CA LEU A 24 -11.92 29.15 6.51
C LEU A 24 -11.33 28.07 7.41
N TYR A 25 -10.65 27.06 6.83
CA TYR A 25 -10.00 26.01 7.61
C TYR A 25 -8.75 26.51 8.33
N MET A 26 -8.03 27.48 7.77
CA MET A 26 -6.92 28.13 8.46
C MET A 26 -7.40 28.84 9.73
N MET A 27 -8.56 29.50 9.66
CA MET A 27 -9.18 30.22 10.78
C MET A 27 -9.80 29.28 11.82
N TYR A 28 -10.64 28.33 11.41
CA TYR A 28 -11.47 27.51 12.32
C TYR A 28 -10.99 26.07 12.50
N GLY A 29 -10.06 25.60 11.66
CA GLY A 29 -9.56 24.23 11.68
C GLY A 29 -8.77 23.93 12.96
N LYS A 30 -8.96 22.73 13.50
CA LYS A 30 -8.28 22.28 14.73
C LYS A 30 -6.93 21.60 14.44
N ASN A 31 -6.77 21.00 13.26
CA ASN A 31 -5.59 20.21 12.91
C ASN A 31 -4.51 21.04 12.20
N LYS A 32 -3.37 21.23 12.86
CA LYS A 32 -2.21 22.00 12.36
C LYS A 32 -1.61 21.42 11.07
N ILE A 33 -1.60 20.10 10.91
CA ILE A 33 -1.04 19.43 9.73
C ILE A 33 -1.92 19.70 8.52
N LEU A 34 -3.24 19.62 8.70
CA LEU A 34 -4.20 19.85 7.61
C LEU A 34 -4.22 21.31 7.14
N LYS A 35 -3.98 22.27 8.05
CA LYS A 35 -3.79 23.68 7.70
C LYS A 35 -2.64 23.89 6.71
N GLN A 36 -1.56 23.13 6.83
CA GLN A 36 -0.42 23.18 5.91
C GLN A 36 -0.62 22.32 4.65
N THR A 37 -1.50 21.32 4.71
CA THR A 37 -1.67 20.34 3.63
C THR A 37 -2.71 20.77 2.59
N PHE A 38 -3.77 21.47 3.00
CA PHE A 38 -4.85 21.87 2.09
C PHE A 38 -4.46 22.92 1.04
N PRO A 39 -3.62 23.93 1.31
CA PRO A 39 -3.27 24.92 0.29
C PRO A 39 -2.75 24.28 -1.00
N ASN A 40 -3.27 24.73 -2.15
CA ASN A 40 -2.90 24.29 -3.51
C ASN A 40 -3.14 22.80 -3.85
N ARG A 41 -4.03 22.10 -3.14
CA ARG A 41 -4.31 20.68 -3.38
C ARG A 41 -5.80 20.34 -3.58
N GLU A 42 -6.50 21.17 -4.36
CA GLU A 42 -7.95 21.04 -4.61
C GLU A 42 -8.33 19.65 -5.12
N ALA A 43 -7.67 19.16 -6.16
CA ALA A 43 -8.00 17.90 -6.83
C ALA A 43 -8.00 16.67 -5.89
N ARG A 44 -7.22 16.71 -4.81
CA ARG A 44 -7.07 15.59 -3.87
C ARG A 44 -7.88 15.76 -2.59
N TYR A 45 -8.12 17.00 -2.15
CA TYR A 45 -8.63 17.26 -0.80
C TYR A 45 -9.94 18.04 -0.76
N LYS A 46 -10.61 18.28 -1.88
CA LYS A 46 -11.90 19.00 -1.93
C LYS A 46 -12.95 18.40 -0.98
N ASP A 47 -13.16 17.09 -1.05
CA ASP A 47 -14.15 16.40 -0.20
C ASP A 47 -13.70 16.33 1.26
N LYS A 48 -12.39 16.15 1.49
CA LYS A 48 -11.82 16.12 2.84
C LYS A 48 -11.92 17.48 3.53
N LEU A 49 -11.71 18.57 2.79
CA LEU A 49 -11.83 19.94 3.28
C LEU A 49 -13.27 20.22 3.76
N LYS A 50 -14.28 19.79 2.99
CA LYS A 50 -15.70 19.90 3.39
C LYS A 50 -15.96 19.20 4.73
N TYR A 51 -15.54 17.95 4.84
CA TYR A 51 -15.75 17.15 6.05
C TYR A 51 -15.05 17.77 7.27
N GLU A 52 -13.79 18.15 7.11
CA GLU A 52 -12.96 18.69 8.18
C GLU A 52 -13.43 20.09 8.64
N LEU A 53 -13.95 20.92 7.72
CA LEU A 53 -14.59 22.19 8.05
C LEU A 53 -15.86 21.98 8.88
N CYS A 54 -16.80 21.15 8.40
CA CYS A 54 -18.05 20.85 9.12
C CYS A 54 -17.75 20.33 10.53
N LYS A 55 -16.81 19.38 10.64
CA LYS A 55 -16.35 18.81 11.91
C LYS A 55 -15.73 19.84 12.84
N SER A 56 -14.95 20.80 12.30
CA SER A 56 -14.26 21.81 13.11
C SER A 56 -15.23 22.79 13.77
N VAL A 57 -16.32 23.16 13.08
CA VAL A 57 -17.38 24.07 13.59
C VAL A 57 -18.56 23.34 14.24
N GLY A 58 -18.52 22.01 14.32
CA GLY A 58 -19.58 21.20 14.94
C GLY A 58 -20.87 21.09 14.12
N LEU A 59 -20.79 21.24 12.79
CA LEU A 59 -21.91 20.99 11.87
C LEU A 59 -21.97 19.51 11.47
N ASN A 60 -23.17 18.95 11.50
CA ASN A 60 -23.43 17.59 11.03
C ASN A 60 -23.50 17.58 9.50
N TRP A 61 -22.49 17.01 8.86
CA TRP A 61 -22.39 16.94 7.39
C TRP A 61 -23.50 16.09 6.73
N ASN A 62 -24.12 15.18 7.48
CA ASN A 62 -25.26 14.35 7.03
C ASN A 62 -26.60 15.10 7.05
N ASN A 63 -26.78 16.03 7.99
CA ASN A 63 -28.00 16.80 8.18
C ASN A 63 -27.60 18.28 8.26
N LEU A 64 -27.32 18.87 7.09
CA LEU A 64 -27.02 20.29 7.01
C LEU A 64 -28.31 21.09 7.25
N PRO A 65 -28.28 22.11 8.13
CA PRO A 65 -29.41 23.01 8.27
C PRO A 65 -29.68 23.74 6.94
N PRO A 66 -30.94 24.12 6.67
CA PRO A 66 -31.29 24.88 5.48
C PRO A 66 -30.49 26.20 5.43
N LYS A 67 -30.29 26.71 4.22
CA LYS A 67 -29.55 27.96 3.97
C LYS A 67 -30.12 29.06 4.87
N PRO A 68 -29.30 29.72 5.70
CA PRO A 68 -29.77 30.82 6.52
C PRO A 68 -30.13 31.99 5.61
N ASP A 69 -31.28 32.61 5.87
CA ASP A 69 -31.73 33.80 5.14
C ASP A 69 -30.75 34.95 5.40
N PHE A 70 -29.89 35.19 4.40
CA PHE A 70 -29.02 36.34 4.14
C PHE A 70 -28.32 37.04 5.34
N VAL A 71 -26.98 37.02 5.34
CA VAL A 71 -26.13 37.98 6.09
C VAL A 71 -24.97 38.44 5.17
N PRO A 72 -24.58 39.73 5.16
CA PRO A 72 -23.77 40.34 4.10
C PRO A 72 -22.35 39.78 3.99
N GLN A 73 -21.83 39.71 2.76
CA GLN A 73 -20.45 39.34 2.46
C GLN A 73 -19.47 40.39 3.04
N LEU A 74 -18.49 39.95 3.83
CA LEU A 74 -17.33 40.76 4.17
C LEU A 74 -16.41 40.91 2.94
N PRO A 75 -15.77 42.08 2.73
CA PRO A 75 -15.03 42.38 1.51
C PRO A 75 -13.76 41.55 1.42
N PHE A 76 -13.67 40.75 0.35
CA PHE A 76 -12.53 39.91 0.01
C PHE A 76 -11.42 40.75 -0.62
N GLN A 77 -10.29 40.95 0.08
CA GLN A 77 -9.08 41.50 -0.55
C GLN A 77 -8.39 40.39 -1.37
N LYS A 78 -8.39 40.59 -2.69
CA LYS A 78 -7.58 39.84 -3.64
C LYS A 78 -6.10 40.21 -3.47
N HIS A 79 -5.24 39.25 -3.81
CA HIS A 79 -3.78 39.33 -4.01
C HIS A 79 -2.88 39.00 -2.81
N VAL A 80 -2.40 37.75 -2.78
CA VAL A 80 -1.00 37.46 -2.44
C VAL A 80 -0.48 36.44 -3.46
N THR A 81 0.23 36.93 -4.48
CA THR A 81 1.14 36.14 -5.31
C THR A 81 2.42 35.87 -4.52
N LEU A 82 2.82 34.61 -4.41
CA LEU A 82 4.14 34.20 -3.92
C LEU A 82 4.92 33.51 -5.05
N PRO A 83 6.25 33.68 -5.10
CA PRO A 83 7.05 33.42 -6.30
C PRO A 83 7.22 31.92 -6.57
N VAL A 84 7.13 31.58 -7.86
CA VAL A 84 7.47 30.28 -8.43
C VAL A 84 8.99 30.17 -8.48
N ASN A 85 9.56 29.13 -7.86
CA ASN A 85 10.88 28.65 -8.22
C ASN A 85 10.76 27.19 -8.68
N HIS A 86 11.07 27.00 -9.95
CA HIS A 86 11.24 25.72 -10.59
C HIS A 86 12.54 25.09 -10.09
N ASP A 87 12.46 23.94 -9.45
CA ASP A 87 13.49 22.92 -9.57
C ASP A 87 12.84 21.53 -9.52
N ASN A 88 12.97 20.84 -10.64
CA ASN A 88 12.40 19.53 -10.90
C ASN A 88 13.15 18.45 -10.12
N VAL A 89 12.44 17.77 -9.21
CA VAL A 89 12.73 16.36 -8.90
C VAL A 89 11.45 15.57 -9.10
N VAL A 90 11.36 14.89 -10.24
CA VAL A 90 10.36 13.87 -10.52
C VAL A 90 10.56 12.75 -9.50
N THR A 91 9.78 12.78 -8.43
CA THR A 91 9.68 11.68 -7.49
C THR A 91 8.52 10.80 -7.94
N ILE A 92 8.88 9.63 -8.47
CA ILE A 92 7.97 8.53 -8.81
C ILE A 92 7.17 8.18 -7.55
N GLU A 93 5.84 8.17 -7.69
CA GLU A 93 4.87 7.89 -6.63
C GLU A 93 5.15 6.57 -5.91
N PRO A 94 5.23 6.54 -4.56
CA PRO A 94 4.80 5.35 -3.84
C PRO A 94 3.26 5.36 -3.83
N MET A 95 2.66 4.29 -4.34
CA MET A 95 1.26 3.95 -4.12
C MET A 95 0.89 4.29 -2.68
N VAL A 96 -0.13 5.14 -2.55
CA VAL A 96 -0.64 5.63 -1.28
C VAL A 96 -0.98 4.42 -0.42
N ASP A 97 -0.19 4.17 0.63
CA ASP A 97 -0.67 3.45 1.79
C ASP A 97 -1.95 4.18 2.21
N VAL A 98 -3.10 3.52 2.04
CA VAL A 98 -4.31 3.87 2.77
C VAL A 98 -3.91 3.72 4.23
N ILE A 99 -3.47 4.83 4.83
CA ILE A 99 -3.32 4.94 6.28
C ILE A 99 -4.73 4.77 6.82
N PHE A 100 -5.09 3.51 7.06
CA PHE A 100 -6.20 3.14 7.90
C PHE A 100 -5.82 3.62 9.30
N ASP A 101 -6.21 4.86 9.56
CA ASP A 101 -6.11 5.54 10.84
C ASP A 101 -7.04 4.78 11.81
N PRO A 102 -6.51 4.14 12.86
CA PRO A 102 -7.32 3.34 13.76
C PRO A 102 -8.17 4.21 14.70
N ALA A 103 -8.20 5.52 14.50
CA ALA A 103 -9.07 6.45 15.22
C ALA A 103 -10.57 6.32 14.85
N GLU A 104 -10.94 5.50 13.86
CA GLU A 104 -12.31 4.98 13.75
C GLU A 104 -12.50 3.71 14.57
N THR A 105 -12.36 3.82 15.90
CA THR A 105 -13.06 2.91 16.79
C THR A 105 -14.55 3.25 16.73
N LYS A 106 -15.28 2.50 15.89
CA LYS A 106 -16.66 2.12 16.20
C LYS A 106 -16.74 1.73 17.70
N PRO A 107 -17.84 2.03 18.41
CA PRO A 107 -17.92 2.01 19.86
C PRO A 107 -17.31 0.73 20.42
N ASN A 108 -16.55 0.87 21.51
CA ASN A 108 -15.92 -0.17 22.32
C ASN A 108 -16.81 -1.43 22.40
N ARG A 109 -16.72 -2.30 21.39
CA ARG A 109 -17.49 -3.55 21.35
C ARG A 109 -16.77 -4.45 22.34
N ASP A 110 -17.46 -4.83 23.40
CA ASP A 110 -16.91 -5.72 24.41
C ASP A 110 -16.33 -6.97 23.71
N ILE A 111 -15.01 -7.10 23.78
CA ILE A 111 -14.26 -8.18 23.11
C ILE A 111 -14.76 -9.53 23.63
N SER A 112 -15.32 -9.56 24.85
CA SER A 112 -15.90 -10.73 25.49
C SER A 112 -17.06 -11.34 24.71
N GLN A 113 -17.80 -10.53 23.92
CA GLN A 113 -18.98 -10.97 23.17
C GLN A 113 -18.63 -11.81 21.92
N TYR A 114 -17.39 -11.73 21.44
CA TYR A 114 -16.97 -12.44 20.24
C TYR A 114 -16.66 -13.91 20.53
N PRO A 115 -16.83 -14.81 19.54
CA PRO A 115 -16.30 -16.17 19.62
C PRO A 115 -14.77 -16.16 19.79
N GLU A 116 -14.22 -17.17 20.45
CA GLU A 116 -12.78 -17.24 20.79
C GLU A 116 -11.86 -17.12 19.57
N ILE A 117 -12.26 -17.72 18.46
CA ILE A 117 -11.58 -17.62 17.16
C ILE A 117 -11.48 -16.16 16.69
N ILE A 118 -12.57 -15.39 16.85
CA ILE A 118 -12.62 -13.99 16.44
C ILE A 118 -11.83 -13.11 17.42
N LYS A 119 -11.85 -13.40 18.73
CA LYS A 119 -10.99 -12.71 19.71
C LYS A 119 -9.51 -12.88 19.36
N LYS A 120 -9.09 -14.11 19.05
CA LYS A 120 -7.72 -14.42 18.62
C LYS A 120 -7.35 -13.66 17.35
N LEU A 121 -8.26 -13.61 16.36
CA LEU A 121 -8.08 -12.84 15.13
C LEU A 121 -7.86 -11.35 15.42
N ILE A 122 -8.72 -10.74 16.24
CA ILE A 122 -8.62 -9.32 16.60
C ILE A 122 -7.30 -9.03 17.30
N PHE A 123 -6.91 -9.88 18.25
CA PHE A 123 -5.63 -9.75 18.95
C PHE A 123 -4.44 -9.85 18.00
N GLU A 124 -4.44 -10.85 17.12
CA GLU A 124 -3.37 -11.00 16.12
C GLU A 124 -3.31 -9.81 15.17
N TYR A 125 -4.45 -9.34 14.67
CA TYR A 125 -4.52 -8.17 13.80
C TYR A 125 -3.89 -6.95 14.49
N SER A 126 -4.27 -6.68 15.74
CA SER A 126 -3.70 -5.59 16.54
C SER A 126 -2.19 -5.73 16.71
N LYS A 127 -1.70 -6.93 17.02
CA LYS A 127 -0.28 -7.22 17.15
C LYS A 127 0.47 -6.98 15.83
N LYS A 128 -0.02 -7.52 14.71
CA LYS A 128 0.60 -7.39 13.38
C LYS A 128 0.59 -5.95 12.88
N TYR A 129 -0.45 -5.19 13.18
CA TYR A 129 -0.53 -3.76 12.85
C TYR A 129 0.54 -2.96 13.61
N LYS A 130 0.71 -3.23 14.91
CA LYS A 130 1.77 -2.62 15.73
C LYS A 130 3.17 -3.00 15.20
N GLU A 131 3.40 -4.28 14.89
CA GLU A 131 4.65 -4.76 14.29
C GLU A 131 4.97 -4.02 12.98
N ARG A 132 3.96 -3.80 12.13
CA ARG A 132 4.13 -3.05 10.87
C ARG A 132 4.51 -1.61 11.15
N GLY A 133 3.84 -0.96 12.11
CA GLY A 133 4.17 0.39 12.54
C GLY A 133 5.61 0.52 13.04
N VAL A 134 6.10 -0.44 13.82
CA VAL A 134 7.52 -0.50 14.25
C VAL A 134 8.44 -0.63 13.03
N ALA A 135 8.14 -1.52 12.08
CA ALA A 135 8.95 -1.70 10.88
C ALA A 135 9.04 -0.42 10.01
N HIS A 136 7.97 0.37 9.90
CA HIS A 136 8.01 1.68 9.23
C HIS A 136 8.89 2.69 9.98
N LYS A 137 8.83 2.72 11.32
CA LYS A 137 9.69 3.58 12.14
C LYS A 137 11.16 3.21 11.95
N GLU A 138 11.47 1.93 11.99
CA GLU A 138 12.82 1.41 11.75
C GLU A 138 13.30 1.73 10.34
N LEU A 139 12.45 1.58 9.31
CA LEU A 139 12.77 1.96 7.94
C LEU A 139 13.15 3.45 7.84
N THR A 140 12.41 4.31 8.54
CA THR A 140 12.65 5.77 8.57
C THR A 140 13.95 6.11 9.31
N ALA A 141 14.35 5.28 10.29
CA ALA A 141 15.59 5.47 11.04
C ALA A 141 16.85 5.06 10.26
N ILE A 142 16.72 4.32 9.14
CA ILE A 142 17.87 3.96 8.30
C ILE A 142 18.38 5.23 7.59
N PRO A 143 19.69 5.58 7.71
CA PRO A 143 20.26 6.76 7.05
C PRO A 143 19.98 6.78 5.55
N TRP A 144 19.83 7.95 4.93
CA TRP A 144 19.49 8.09 3.50
C TRP A 144 20.64 7.72 2.56
N GLU A 145 21.87 7.61 3.08
CA GLU A 145 23.05 7.24 2.31
C GLU A 145 22.88 5.89 1.60
N ASN A 146 23.36 5.86 0.35
CA ASN A 146 23.24 4.71 -0.54
C ASN A 146 24.49 3.81 -0.44
N ASN A 147 24.54 2.99 0.62
CA ASN A 147 25.55 1.96 0.79
C ASN A 147 24.90 0.56 0.70
N THR A 148 25.71 -0.50 0.54
CA THR A 148 25.21 -1.88 0.42
C THR A 148 24.39 -2.32 1.66
N ASN A 149 24.86 -1.95 2.85
CA ASN A 149 24.27 -2.38 4.12
C ASN A 149 22.90 -1.73 4.39
N ASN A 150 22.79 -0.42 4.18
CA ASN A 150 21.56 0.37 4.27
C ASN A 150 20.56 -0.09 3.21
N ASN A 151 21.01 -0.36 1.98
CA ASN A 151 20.12 -0.89 0.93
C ASN A 151 19.55 -2.26 1.30
N GLU A 152 20.39 -3.15 1.84
CA GLU A 152 19.94 -4.45 2.32
C GLU A 152 18.99 -4.31 3.52
N ALA A 153 19.31 -3.45 4.49
CA ALA A 153 18.45 -3.17 5.63
C ALA A 153 17.07 -2.64 5.18
N ARG A 154 17.03 -1.68 4.25
CA ARG A 154 15.77 -1.17 3.67
C ARG A 154 15.00 -2.29 2.96
N ARG A 155 15.69 -3.13 2.16
CA ARG A 155 15.08 -4.30 1.49
C ARG A 155 14.40 -5.21 2.51
N ILE A 156 15.11 -5.57 3.58
CA ILE A 156 14.59 -6.44 4.64
C ILE A 156 13.33 -5.82 5.29
N LYS A 157 13.37 -4.52 5.62
CA LYS A 157 12.21 -3.85 6.21
C LYS A 157 11.03 -3.74 5.24
N PHE A 158 11.28 -3.48 3.96
CA PHE A 158 10.21 -3.50 2.94
C PHE A 158 9.58 -4.89 2.80
N ASP A 159 10.38 -5.95 2.76
CA ASP A 159 9.87 -7.32 2.71
C ASP A 159 9.05 -7.66 3.96
N GLN A 160 9.50 -7.23 5.14
CA GLN A 160 8.77 -7.37 6.40
C GLN A 160 7.41 -6.64 6.35
N ILE A 161 7.39 -5.37 5.94
CA ILE A 161 6.16 -4.57 5.80
C ILE A 161 5.18 -5.22 4.82
N LYS A 162 5.69 -5.71 3.68
CA LYS A 162 4.89 -6.39 2.66
C LYS A 162 4.24 -7.67 3.21
N ASN A 163 4.99 -8.48 3.94
CA ASN A 163 4.46 -9.71 4.54
C ASN A 163 3.44 -9.43 5.65
N LEU A 164 3.70 -8.43 6.50
CA LEU A 164 2.76 -7.98 7.52
C LEU A 164 1.46 -7.47 6.90
N THR A 165 1.54 -6.68 5.83
CA THR A 165 0.36 -6.15 5.12
C THR A 165 -0.48 -7.27 4.52
N LYS A 166 0.13 -8.24 3.82
CA LYS A 166 -0.59 -9.42 3.34
C LYS A 166 -1.32 -10.17 4.45
N ARG A 167 -0.69 -10.32 5.62
CA ARG A 167 -1.32 -10.99 6.77
C ARG A 167 -2.50 -10.18 7.30
N LEU A 168 -2.35 -8.87 7.42
CA LEU A 168 -3.42 -7.97 7.85
C LEU A 168 -4.63 -8.04 6.92
N ASP A 169 -4.41 -8.11 5.60
CA ASP A 169 -5.49 -8.23 4.61
C ASP A 169 -6.28 -9.53 4.79
N ILE A 170 -5.59 -10.66 4.97
CA ILE A 170 -6.22 -11.97 5.23
C ILE A 170 -7.10 -11.90 6.49
N LEU A 171 -6.56 -11.36 7.59
CA LEU A 171 -7.27 -11.23 8.86
C LEU A 171 -8.46 -10.26 8.74
N TYR A 172 -8.29 -9.16 8.03
CA TYR A 172 -9.35 -8.17 7.77
C TYR A 172 -10.53 -8.81 7.02
N HIS A 173 -10.25 -9.53 5.94
CA HIS A 173 -11.31 -10.19 5.16
C HIS A 173 -12.00 -11.29 5.97
N ALA A 174 -11.26 -12.07 6.76
CA ALA A 174 -11.84 -13.07 7.65
C ALA A 174 -12.78 -12.44 8.70
N ARG A 175 -12.38 -11.31 9.30
CA ARG A 175 -13.25 -10.56 10.21
C ARG A 175 -14.48 -10.00 9.50
N ASN A 176 -14.30 -9.43 8.32
CA ASN A 176 -15.42 -8.82 7.57
C ASN A 176 -16.47 -9.88 7.21
N LYS A 177 -16.04 -11.08 6.80
CA LYS A 177 -16.95 -12.23 6.56
C LYS A 177 -17.75 -12.60 7.81
N TYR A 178 -17.11 -12.64 8.97
CA TYR A 178 -17.81 -12.88 10.23
C TYR A 178 -18.80 -11.74 10.56
N GLU A 179 -18.43 -10.49 10.34
CA GLU A 179 -19.33 -9.36 10.62
C GLU A 179 -20.54 -9.33 9.68
N SER A 180 -20.38 -9.67 8.40
CA SER A 180 -21.45 -9.64 7.39
C SER A 180 -22.32 -10.91 7.38
N ALA A 181 -21.72 -12.09 7.47
CA ALA A 181 -22.40 -13.38 7.27
C ALA A 181 -22.42 -14.26 8.53
N LYS A 182 -21.77 -13.84 9.63
CA LYS A 182 -21.60 -14.64 10.87
C LYS A 182 -20.90 -15.98 10.67
N GLU A 183 -20.22 -16.15 9.54
CA GLU A 183 -19.40 -17.33 9.24
C GLU A 183 -18.11 -17.31 10.06
N LEU A 184 -17.83 -18.41 10.75
CA LEU A 184 -16.60 -18.57 11.51
C LEU A 184 -15.44 -18.93 10.57
N PRO A 185 -14.29 -18.22 10.66
CA PRO A 185 -13.10 -18.61 9.93
C PRO A 185 -12.58 -19.97 10.38
N ASP A 186 -12.22 -20.83 9.44
CA ASP A 186 -11.56 -22.10 9.74
C ASP A 186 -10.17 -21.83 10.37
N PRO A 187 -9.93 -22.27 11.63
CA PRO A 187 -8.66 -22.05 12.32
C PRO A 187 -7.47 -22.67 11.58
N SER A 188 -7.67 -23.80 10.90
CA SER A 188 -6.59 -24.53 10.21
C SER A 188 -6.11 -23.77 8.99
N VAL A 189 -7.02 -23.11 8.28
CA VAL A 189 -6.70 -22.27 7.11
C VAL A 189 -6.13 -20.92 7.55
N LEU A 190 -6.67 -20.34 8.62
CA LEU A 190 -6.26 -18.99 9.06
C LEU A 190 -4.92 -18.99 9.80
N TRP A 191 -4.61 -20.01 10.60
CA TRP A 191 -3.35 -20.15 11.33
C TRP A 191 -2.57 -21.38 10.90
N GLN A 192 -2.41 -21.53 9.59
CA GLN A 192 -1.52 -22.54 9.04
C GLN A 192 -0.15 -22.46 9.75
N PRO A 193 0.37 -23.57 10.30
CA PRO A 193 1.72 -23.59 10.83
C PRO A 193 2.66 -23.15 9.71
N SER A 194 3.68 -22.37 10.05
CA SER A 194 4.52 -21.59 9.14
C SER A 194 5.30 -22.38 8.06
N GLY A 195 4.99 -23.67 7.87
CA GLY A 195 5.44 -24.51 6.77
C GLY A 195 4.35 -25.01 5.79
N SER A 196 3.05 -24.70 5.99
CA SER A 196 1.97 -25.21 5.11
C SER A 196 1.37 -24.19 4.14
N THR A 197 2.02 -23.05 3.94
CA THR A 197 1.89 -22.45 2.60
C THR A 197 2.30 -23.58 1.67
N LYS A 198 1.41 -24.00 0.76
CA LYS A 198 1.84 -24.76 -0.41
C LYS A 198 3.00 -23.95 -0.95
N SER A 199 4.21 -24.41 -0.60
CA SER A 199 5.40 -23.77 -1.07
C SER A 199 5.24 -23.81 -2.58
N ALA A 200 5.90 -22.92 -3.29
CA ALA A 200 6.28 -23.24 -4.65
C ALA A 200 7.26 -24.45 -4.65
N GLY A 201 6.99 -25.47 -3.84
CA GLY A 201 7.63 -26.75 -3.80
C GLY A 201 7.39 -27.41 -5.13
N LEU A 202 8.43 -28.09 -5.57
CA LEU A 202 8.41 -28.84 -6.80
C LEU A 202 7.19 -29.78 -6.78
N PRO A 203 6.46 -29.91 -7.91
CA PRO A 203 5.36 -30.86 -8.04
C PRO A 203 5.70 -32.25 -7.50
N GLU A 204 4.73 -32.96 -6.94
CA GLU A 204 4.93 -34.33 -6.44
C GLU A 204 4.89 -35.37 -7.56
N GLY A 205 4.15 -35.10 -8.65
CA GLY A 205 4.07 -36.00 -9.80
C GLY A 205 5.31 -35.97 -10.69
N LEU A 206 5.79 -37.16 -11.10
CA LEU A 206 6.94 -37.32 -12.00
C LEU A 206 6.75 -36.62 -13.36
N ASP A 207 5.55 -36.72 -13.94
CA ASP A 207 5.25 -36.09 -15.24
C ASP A 207 5.19 -34.56 -15.12
N GLU A 208 4.65 -34.05 -14.02
CA GLU A 208 4.63 -32.61 -13.73
C GLU A 208 6.06 -32.06 -13.56
N LEU A 209 6.96 -32.82 -12.91
CA LEU A 209 8.38 -32.48 -12.79
C LEU A 209 9.08 -32.44 -14.16
N ARG A 210 8.81 -33.40 -15.04
CA ARG A 210 9.37 -33.42 -16.40
C ARG A 210 8.88 -32.23 -17.24
N ILE A 211 7.60 -31.90 -17.16
CA ILE A 211 7.02 -30.73 -17.82
C ILE A 211 7.67 -29.44 -17.30
N LEU A 212 7.82 -29.32 -15.98
CA LEU A 212 8.45 -28.16 -15.34
C LEU A 212 9.91 -28.00 -15.77
N LYS A 213 10.69 -29.09 -15.75
CA LYS A 213 12.08 -29.13 -16.23
C LYS A 213 12.19 -28.63 -17.67
N LYS A 214 11.36 -29.18 -18.58
CA LYS A 214 11.35 -28.78 -20.00
C LYS A 214 11.00 -27.30 -20.18
N LYS A 215 10.03 -26.79 -19.39
CA LYS A 215 9.66 -25.37 -19.39
C LYS A 215 10.82 -24.47 -18.95
N LEU A 216 11.52 -24.82 -17.86
CA LEU A 216 12.67 -24.07 -17.37
C LEU A 216 13.83 -24.08 -18.37
N GLN A 217 14.12 -25.23 -18.98
CA GLN A 217 15.12 -25.36 -20.05
C GLN A 217 14.80 -24.47 -21.25
N ASN A 218 13.55 -24.50 -21.75
CA ASN A 218 13.11 -23.66 -22.86
C ASN A 218 13.26 -22.16 -22.55
N ASN A 219 12.96 -21.75 -21.31
CA ASN A 219 13.13 -20.37 -20.88
C ASN A 219 14.62 -19.96 -20.79
N ASN A 220 15.49 -20.86 -20.32
CA ASN A 220 16.93 -20.65 -20.34
C ASN A 220 17.45 -20.51 -21.77
N SER A 221 17.01 -21.34 -22.71
CA SER A 221 17.38 -21.20 -24.13
C SER A 221 16.97 -19.83 -24.69
N LYS A 222 15.76 -19.34 -24.40
CA LYS A 222 15.33 -17.99 -24.80
C LYS A 222 16.19 -16.89 -24.18
N ASP A 223 16.60 -17.04 -22.93
CA ASP A 223 17.45 -16.04 -22.26
C ASP A 223 18.91 -16.09 -22.75
N HIS A 224 19.46 -17.26 -23.07
CA HIS A 224 20.75 -17.39 -23.77
C HIS A 224 20.70 -16.76 -25.16
N LEU A 225 19.58 -16.91 -25.89
CA LEU A 225 19.37 -16.22 -27.16
C LEU A 225 19.33 -14.70 -26.96
N ARG A 226 18.62 -14.20 -25.94
CA ARG A 226 18.64 -12.78 -25.59
C ARG A 226 20.05 -12.31 -25.31
N LEU A 227 20.86 -13.03 -24.52
CA LEU A 227 22.24 -12.66 -24.23
C LEU A 227 23.13 -12.57 -25.48
N ASN A 228 22.91 -13.43 -26.47
CA ASN A 228 23.76 -13.54 -27.66
C ASN A 228 23.28 -12.72 -28.86
N TYR A 229 21.98 -12.43 -28.95
CA TYR A 229 21.33 -11.81 -30.12
C TYR A 229 20.40 -10.63 -29.77
N ARG A 230 20.31 -10.25 -28.49
CA ARG A 230 19.36 -9.24 -27.94
C ARG A 230 17.87 -9.54 -28.16
N THR A 231 17.56 -10.66 -28.81
CA THR A 231 16.22 -11.10 -29.18
C THR A 231 16.00 -12.55 -28.71
N PRO A 232 14.74 -13.00 -28.55
CA PRO A 232 14.45 -14.38 -28.16
C PRO A 232 14.60 -15.39 -29.31
N LYS A 233 15.03 -14.95 -30.50
CA LYS A 233 15.22 -15.79 -31.69
C LYS A 233 16.68 -15.74 -32.11
N LYS A 234 17.16 -16.82 -32.73
CA LYS A 234 18.51 -16.83 -33.33
C LYS A 234 18.50 -15.94 -34.56
N LEU A 235 19.43 -14.99 -34.62
CA LEU A 235 19.67 -14.16 -35.80
C LEU A 235 20.89 -14.68 -36.57
N LYS A 236 21.03 -14.26 -37.83
CA LYS A 236 22.18 -14.63 -38.69
C LYS A 236 23.50 -14.19 -38.06
N MET A 237 23.53 -12.99 -37.47
CA MET A 237 24.71 -12.44 -36.81
C MET A 237 24.52 -12.37 -35.29
N LYS A 238 25.57 -12.72 -34.54
CA LYS A 238 25.60 -12.57 -33.09
C LYS A 238 25.74 -11.08 -32.74
N CYS A 239 24.87 -10.60 -31.88
CA CYS A 239 24.91 -9.25 -31.32
C CYS A 239 24.72 -9.38 -29.81
N PRO A 240 25.79 -9.69 -29.06
CA PRO A 240 25.65 -9.95 -27.63
C PRO A 240 25.23 -8.69 -26.88
N LEU A 241 24.56 -8.87 -25.73
CA LEU A 241 24.35 -7.77 -24.80
C LEU A 241 25.70 -7.32 -24.23
N PRO A 242 25.95 -6.00 -24.15
CA PRO A 242 27.13 -5.45 -23.50
C PRO A 242 27.12 -5.76 -22.00
N GLU A 243 28.29 -5.69 -21.38
CA GLU A 243 28.44 -5.88 -19.93
C GLU A 243 27.74 -4.73 -19.19
N GLY A 244 26.77 -5.08 -18.33
CA GLY A 244 25.91 -4.09 -17.68
C GLY A 244 24.69 -4.72 -16.98
N ALA A 245 23.86 -3.88 -16.35
CA ALA A 245 22.76 -4.33 -15.50
C ALA A 245 21.77 -5.29 -16.19
N LYS A 246 21.44 -5.05 -17.46
CA LYS A 246 20.55 -5.93 -18.25
C LYS A 246 21.16 -7.31 -18.47
N ARG A 247 22.47 -7.40 -18.69
CA ARG A 247 23.16 -8.69 -18.85
C ARG A 247 23.23 -9.44 -17.53
N LEU A 248 23.63 -8.76 -16.45
CA LEU A 248 23.70 -9.33 -15.10
C LEU A 248 22.35 -9.89 -14.62
N THR A 249 21.25 -9.18 -14.84
CA THR A 249 19.90 -9.64 -14.45
C THR A 249 19.49 -10.92 -15.19
N ILE A 250 19.76 -11.00 -16.50
CA ILE A 250 19.48 -12.22 -17.28
C ILE A 250 20.37 -13.37 -16.82
N THR A 251 21.67 -13.14 -16.58
CA THR A 251 22.60 -14.17 -16.08
C THR A 251 22.18 -14.69 -14.71
N LYS A 252 21.84 -13.81 -13.76
CA LYS A 252 21.32 -14.21 -12.44
C LYS A 252 20.05 -15.06 -12.57
N ARG A 253 19.14 -14.68 -13.47
CA ARG A 253 17.91 -15.44 -13.76
C ARG A 253 18.19 -16.82 -14.34
N ILE A 254 19.16 -16.95 -15.24
CA ILE A 254 19.59 -18.25 -15.79
C ILE A 254 20.16 -19.12 -14.67
N ASN A 255 21.05 -18.57 -13.83
CA ASN A 255 21.68 -19.32 -12.73
C ASN A 255 20.64 -19.81 -11.71
N LYS A 256 19.67 -18.96 -11.34
CA LYS A 256 18.55 -19.38 -10.48
C LYS A 256 17.81 -20.59 -11.06
N ARG A 257 17.45 -20.54 -12.34
CA ARG A 257 16.74 -21.66 -12.99
C ARG A 257 17.61 -22.91 -13.15
N LYS A 258 18.94 -22.78 -13.26
CA LYS A 258 19.84 -23.93 -13.26
C LYS A 258 19.80 -24.67 -11.91
N LEU A 259 19.82 -23.93 -10.80
CA LEU A 259 19.66 -24.50 -9.46
C LEU A 259 18.29 -25.18 -9.29
N GLU A 260 17.21 -24.57 -9.82
CA GLU A 260 15.87 -25.19 -9.81
C GLU A 260 15.84 -26.50 -10.64
N ILE A 261 16.48 -26.52 -11.81
CA ILE A 261 16.58 -27.73 -12.64
C ILE A 261 17.37 -28.84 -11.92
N GLU A 262 18.44 -28.48 -11.21
CA GLU A 262 19.23 -29.42 -10.41
C GLU A 262 18.40 -30.03 -9.27
N ALA A 263 17.66 -29.20 -8.53
CA ALA A 263 16.71 -29.66 -7.52
C ALA A 263 15.63 -30.59 -8.10
N ILE A 264 15.12 -30.30 -9.31
CA ILE A 264 14.16 -31.17 -10.01
C ILE A 264 14.81 -32.50 -10.39
N ASN A 265 16.05 -32.50 -10.86
CA ASN A 265 16.76 -33.74 -11.20
C ASN A 265 16.95 -34.64 -9.97
N ILE A 266 17.35 -34.07 -8.84
CA ILE A 266 17.48 -34.80 -7.57
C ILE A 266 16.12 -35.40 -7.17
N LYS A 267 15.04 -34.62 -7.26
CA LYS A 267 13.70 -35.12 -6.94
C LYS A 267 13.22 -36.23 -7.89
N ILE A 268 13.53 -36.13 -9.18
CA ILE A 268 13.22 -37.18 -10.16
C ILE A 268 14.00 -38.46 -9.85
N ALA A 269 15.28 -38.36 -9.47
CA ALA A 269 16.08 -39.52 -9.08
C ALA A 269 15.48 -40.23 -7.85
N ASN A 270 15.15 -39.46 -6.80
CA ASN A 270 14.54 -39.99 -5.57
C ASN A 270 13.15 -40.62 -5.75
N LEU A 271 12.46 -40.36 -6.87
CA LEU A 271 11.15 -40.96 -7.19
C LEU A 271 11.26 -42.16 -8.15
N ALA A 272 12.45 -42.36 -8.75
CA ALA A 272 12.72 -43.46 -9.66
C ALA A 272 13.41 -44.64 -8.96
N ASP A 273 14.03 -44.39 -7.80
CA ASP A 273 14.50 -45.39 -6.84
C ASP A 273 13.36 -45.89 -5.94
#